data_AF-A0A1Q7XRL1-F1
#
_entry.id   AF-A0A1Q7XRL1-F1
#
_cell.length_a   1.000
_cell.length_b   1.000
_cell.length_c   1.000
_cell.angle_alpha   90.00
_cell.angle_beta   90.00
_cell.angle_gamma   90.00
#
_symmetry.space_group_name_H-M   'P 1'
#
loop_
_entity.id
_entity.type
_entity.pdbx_description
1 polymer ?
#
loop_
_entity_poly.entity_id
_entity_poly.type
_entity_poly.pdbx_seq_one_letter_code
_entity_poly.pdbx_strand_id
1 'polypeptide(L)'
;MNHLNHTRPQLHWRVAAWSVLLLALFLSIGVARSRLVNADAEHKVRTQREIGELVNHSTKTIFLSGDYGVPLEYHGLLSGSSWPLQWDVEWERLAGLKSQRAEERFNTWFAKDSPEYFIVEDLREFEQQPDLKEFLSKFPIVSQKNDYLIFKLNGG
;
A
#
# COMPACT_ATOMS: atom_id res chain seq x y z
N MET A 1 -41.83 60.50 9.46
CA MET A 1 -42.52 59.53 8.58
C MET A 1 -41.48 58.68 7.86
N ASN A 2 -41.71 57.37 7.81
CA ASN A 2 -40.71 56.31 7.78
C ASN A 2 -40.02 56.13 6.42
N HIS A 3 -38.69 56.02 6.43
CA HIS A 3 -37.89 55.52 5.30
C HIS A 3 -38.07 54.00 5.18
N LEU A 4 -38.88 53.57 4.22
CA LEU A 4 -39.03 52.16 3.86
C LEU A 4 -37.80 51.72 3.05
N ASN A 5 -36.92 50.94 3.68
CA ASN A 5 -35.85 50.20 3.02
C ASN A 5 -36.48 49.20 2.04
N HIS A 6 -36.49 49.54 0.75
CA HIS A 6 -36.71 48.57 -0.32
C HIS A 6 -35.48 47.67 -0.46
N THR A 7 -35.41 46.59 0.33
CA THR A 7 -34.50 45.48 0.08
C THR A 7 -34.88 44.85 -1.26
N ARG A 8 -33.99 44.96 -2.26
CA ARG A 8 -34.19 44.33 -3.58
C ARG A 8 -34.05 42.81 -3.41
N PRO A 9 -35.16 42.01 -3.45
CA PRO A 9 -35.15 40.58 -3.11
C PRO A 9 -34.25 39.75 -4.05
N GLN A 10 -34.06 40.25 -5.27
CA GLN A 10 -33.22 39.69 -6.31
C GLN A 10 -31.69 39.74 -6.03
N LEU A 11 -31.24 40.50 -5.03
CA LEU A 11 -29.83 40.55 -4.66
C LEU A 11 -29.46 39.48 -3.62
N HIS A 12 -30.37 39.17 -2.69
CA HIS A 12 -30.12 38.23 -1.59
C HIS A 12 -29.96 36.78 -2.06
N TRP A 13 -30.77 36.32 -3.03
CA TRP A 13 -30.63 34.97 -3.55
C TRP A 13 -29.34 34.79 -4.36
N ARG A 14 -28.87 35.84 -5.06
CA ARG A 14 -27.59 35.81 -5.78
C ARG A 14 -26.42 35.70 -4.82
N VAL A 15 -26.45 36.47 -3.72
CA VAL A 15 -25.42 36.37 -2.66
C VAL A 15 -25.44 34.99 -2.01
N ALA A 16 -26.62 34.43 -1.69
CA ALA A 16 -26.72 33.08 -1.16
C ALA A 16 -26.15 32.03 -2.13
N ALA A 17 -26.50 32.12 -3.43
CA ALA A 17 -25.96 31.22 -4.46
C ALA A 17 -24.43 31.34 -4.59
N TRP A 18 -23.89 32.56 -4.57
CA TRP A 18 -22.44 32.78 -4.58
C TRP A 18 -21.75 32.25 -3.32
N SER A 19 -22.34 32.40 -2.15
CA SER A 19 -21.80 31.83 -0.90
C SER A 19 -21.78 30.30 -0.93
N VAL A 20 -22.84 29.67 -1.44
CA VAL A 20 -22.90 28.22 -1.62
C VAL A 20 -21.85 27.74 -2.61
N LEU A 21 -21.69 28.44 -3.75
CA LEU A 21 -20.67 28.13 -4.75
C LEU A 21 -19.25 28.29 -4.19
N LEU A 22 -18.98 29.38 -3.45
CA LEU A 22 -17.68 29.60 -2.82
C LEU A 22 -17.38 28.56 -1.75
N LEU A 23 -18.38 28.18 -0.95
CA LEU A 23 -18.23 27.11 0.05
C LEU A 23 -17.93 25.76 -0.63
N ALA A 24 -18.68 25.41 -1.68
CA ALA A 24 -18.44 24.20 -2.46
C ALA A 24 -17.04 24.20 -3.10
N LEU A 25 -16.57 25.35 -3.60
CA LEU A 25 -15.23 25.52 -4.14
C LEU A 25 -14.16 25.34 -3.05
N PHE A 26 -14.34 25.96 -1.88
CA PHE A 26 -13.41 25.81 -0.75
C PHE A 26 -13.32 24.37 -0.25
N LEU A 27 -14.46 23.67 -0.12
CA LEU A 27 -14.49 22.26 0.25
C LEU A 27 -13.81 21.39 -0.81
N SER A 28 -14.05 21.66 -2.09
CA SER A 28 -13.41 20.95 -3.20
C SER A 28 -11.89 21.15 -3.19
N ILE A 29 -11.41 22.37 -2.93
CA ILE A 29 -9.98 22.66 -2.80
C ILE A 29 -9.38 21.96 -1.57
N GLY A 30 -10.10 21.91 -0.44
CA GLY A 30 -9.66 21.20 0.76
C GLY A 30 -9.48 19.70 0.53
N VAL A 31 -10.47 19.06 -0.11
CA VAL A 31 -10.43 17.63 -0.46
C VAL A 31 -9.41 17.35 -1.57
N ALA A 32 -9.25 18.25 -2.54
CA ALA A 32 -8.21 18.12 -3.56
C ALA A 32 -6.81 18.27 -2.97
N ARG A 33 -6.62 19.20 -2.03
CA ARG A 33 -5.33 19.36 -1.34
C ARG A 33 -4.96 18.12 -0.52
N SER A 34 -5.89 17.49 0.21
CA SER A 34 -5.55 16.26 0.93
C SER A 34 -5.17 15.10 -0.01
N ARG A 35 -5.70 15.08 -1.23
CA ARG A 35 -5.30 14.12 -2.28
C ARG A 35 -3.99 14.49 -2.98
N LEU A 36 -3.62 15.77 -3.00
CA LEU A 36 -2.43 16.29 -3.70
C LEU A 36 -1.23 16.51 -2.78
N VAL A 37 -1.44 16.61 -1.46
CA VAL A 37 -0.34 16.71 -0.50
C VAL A 37 0.34 15.35 -0.46
N ASN A 38 1.47 15.28 -1.17
CA ASN A 38 2.40 14.16 -1.30
C ASN A 38 2.99 13.62 0.01
N ALA A 39 2.49 14.02 1.19
CA ALA A 39 3.05 13.56 2.47
C ALA A 39 3.01 12.02 2.57
N ASP A 40 1.92 11.39 2.13
CA ASP A 40 1.80 9.93 2.11
C ASP A 40 2.75 9.30 1.08
N ALA A 41 2.95 9.95 -0.07
CA ALA A 41 3.88 9.49 -1.10
C ALA A 41 5.34 9.61 -0.63
N GLU A 42 5.72 10.74 -0.04
CA GLU A 42 7.05 10.97 0.55
C GLU A 42 7.31 10.00 1.71
N HIS A 43 6.29 9.71 2.53
CA HIS A 43 6.37 8.72 3.59
C HIS A 43 6.66 7.33 3.01
N LYS A 44 5.87 6.88 2.01
CA LYS A 44 6.10 5.59 1.34
C LYS A 44 7.49 5.47 0.74
N VAL A 45 7.95 6.50 0.01
CA VAL A 45 9.30 6.52 -0.58
C VAL A 45 10.38 6.40 0.49
N ARG A 46 10.20 7.08 1.64
CA ARG A 46 11.14 6.98 2.77
C ARG A 46 11.15 5.58 3.36
N THR A 47 9.97 4.99 3.57
CA THR A 47 9.83 3.61 4.07
C THR A 47 10.49 2.61 3.13
N GLN A 48 10.30 2.73 1.82
CA GLN A 48 10.89 1.82 0.83
C GLN A 48 12.42 1.94 0.77
N ARG A 49 12.97 3.15 0.86
CA ARG A 49 14.43 3.36 1.01
C ARG A 49 14.97 2.68 2.25
N GLU A 50 14.29 2.85 3.38
CA GLU A 50 14.66 2.23 4.65
C GLU A 50 14.65 0.70 4.55
N ILE A 51 13.62 0.11 3.92
CA ILE A 51 13.56 -1.34 3.66
C ILE A 51 14.78 -1.76 2.85
N GLY A 52 15.10 -1.03 1.78
CA GLY A 52 16.30 -1.23 0.97
C GLY A 52 17.59 -1.27 1.78
N GLU A 53 17.80 -0.28 2.65
CA GLU A 53 18.95 -0.23 3.55
C GLU A 53 19.00 -1.44 4.50
N LEU A 54 17.86 -1.83 5.09
CA LEU A 54 17.76 -2.95 6.03
C LEU A 54 18.07 -4.32 5.40
N VAL A 55 17.71 -4.50 4.13
CA VAL A 55 18.03 -5.72 3.37
C VAL A 55 19.33 -5.60 2.59
N ASN A 56 20.10 -4.53 2.81
CA ASN A 56 21.36 -4.24 2.11
C ASN A 56 21.20 -4.30 0.57
N HIS A 57 20.10 -3.74 0.06
CA HIS A 57 19.80 -3.68 -1.38
C HIS A 57 19.84 -5.05 -2.07
N SER A 58 19.47 -6.12 -1.34
CA SER A 58 19.54 -7.50 -1.82
C SER A 58 18.74 -7.69 -3.10
N THR A 59 19.30 -8.45 -4.05
CA THR A 59 18.62 -8.87 -5.28
C THR A 59 17.87 -10.19 -5.11
N LYS A 60 17.85 -10.74 -3.89
CA LYS A 60 17.29 -12.05 -3.55
C LYS A 60 16.18 -11.87 -2.52
N THR A 61 15.15 -11.14 -2.90
CA THR A 61 14.01 -10.89 -2.01
C THR A 61 12.73 -11.52 -2.55
N ILE A 62 11.80 -11.79 -1.65
CA ILE A 62 10.39 -11.98 -1.97
C ILE A 62 9.64 -10.83 -1.33
N PHE A 63 8.65 -10.26 -2.00
CA PHE A 63 7.83 -9.20 -1.43
C PHE A 63 6.33 -9.45 -1.58
N LEU A 64 5.58 -9.27 -0.50
CA LEU A 64 4.14 -9.10 -0.50
C LEU A 64 3.84 -7.60 -0.50
N SER A 65 3.64 -7.04 -1.69
CA SER A 65 3.42 -5.62 -1.92
C SER A 65 2.29 -5.40 -2.92
N GLY A 66 1.61 -4.26 -2.79
CA GLY A 66 0.78 -3.74 -3.88
C GLY A 66 1.60 -3.50 -5.15
N ASP A 67 0.92 -3.54 -6.30
CA ASP A 67 1.51 -3.35 -7.64
C ASP A 67 2.72 -4.25 -7.92
N TYR A 68 2.73 -5.46 -7.35
CA TYR A 68 3.80 -6.45 -7.49
C TYR A 68 5.20 -5.89 -7.14
N GLY A 69 5.27 -4.98 -6.16
CA GLY A 69 6.54 -4.49 -5.60
C GLY A 69 7.33 -3.50 -6.47
N VAL A 70 6.80 -3.06 -7.62
CA VAL A 70 7.53 -2.14 -8.53
C VAL A 70 8.03 -0.86 -7.83
N PRO A 71 7.22 -0.16 -6.99
CA PRO A 71 7.72 1.02 -6.27
C PRO A 71 8.80 0.68 -5.24
N LEU A 72 8.68 -0.48 -4.57
CA LEU A 72 9.65 -0.95 -3.57
C LEU A 72 11.00 -1.24 -4.22
N GLU A 73 11.02 -1.93 -5.35
CA GLU A 73 12.26 -2.19 -6.10
C GLU A 73 12.94 -0.89 -6.52
N TYR A 74 12.15 0.05 -7.07
CA TYR A 74 12.68 1.34 -7.54
C TYR A 74 13.23 2.21 -6.41
N HIS A 75 12.47 2.41 -5.33
CA HIS A 75 12.86 3.31 -4.25
C HIS A 75 13.80 2.67 -3.23
N GLY A 76 13.65 1.36 -3.00
CA GLY A 76 14.51 0.56 -2.12
C GLY A 76 15.80 0.08 -2.77
N LEU A 77 15.95 0.26 -4.09
CA LEU A 77 17.12 -0.19 -4.86
C LEU A 77 17.42 -1.68 -4.62
N LEU A 78 16.38 -2.50 -4.58
CA LEU A 78 16.43 -3.94 -4.36
C LEU A 78 15.74 -4.65 -5.52
N SER A 79 15.87 -5.97 -5.62
CA SER A 79 15.10 -6.74 -6.59
C SER A 79 14.63 -8.08 -6.03
N GLY A 80 13.63 -8.66 -6.65
CA GLY A 80 13.12 -9.95 -6.23
C GLY A 80 11.91 -10.41 -7.00
N SER A 81 11.13 -11.27 -6.35
CA SER A 81 9.91 -11.84 -6.91
C SER A 81 8.71 -11.46 -6.05
N SER A 82 7.60 -11.08 -6.69
CA SER A 82 6.36 -10.82 -5.97
C SER A 82 5.77 -12.12 -5.45
N TRP A 83 5.38 -12.10 -4.17
CA TRP A 83 4.46 -13.08 -3.65
C TRP A 83 3.05 -12.81 -4.22
N PRO A 84 2.26 -13.84 -4.56
CA PRO A 84 0.90 -13.66 -5.06
C PRO A 84 -0.03 -13.00 -4.04
N LEU A 85 -0.91 -12.13 -4.52
CA LEU A 85 -1.98 -11.57 -3.73
C LEU A 85 -3.12 -12.58 -3.59
N GLN A 86 -4.01 -12.39 -2.63
CA GLN A 86 -5.12 -13.30 -2.33
C GLN A 86 -6.03 -13.48 -3.53
N TRP A 87 -6.19 -12.43 -4.34
CA TRP A 87 -6.98 -12.52 -5.56
C TRP A 87 -6.28 -13.37 -6.64
N ASP A 88 -4.95 -13.38 -6.71
CA ASP A 88 -4.21 -14.28 -7.60
C ASP A 88 -4.44 -15.74 -7.18
N VAL A 89 -4.36 -16.01 -5.87
CA VAL A 89 -4.61 -17.35 -5.29
C VAL A 89 -6.06 -17.80 -5.53
N GLU A 90 -7.03 -16.91 -5.39
CA GLU A 90 -8.43 -17.21 -5.65
C GLU A 90 -8.68 -17.43 -7.15
N TRP A 91 -8.02 -16.68 -8.03
CA TRP A 91 -8.09 -16.88 -9.47
C TRP A 91 -7.56 -18.27 -9.87
N GLU A 92 -6.43 -18.70 -9.30
CA GLU A 92 -5.89 -20.05 -9.50
C GLU A 92 -6.91 -21.13 -9.13
N ARG A 93 -7.58 -20.95 -7.97
CA ARG A 93 -8.63 -21.87 -7.50
C ARG A 93 -9.79 -21.94 -8.49
N LEU A 94 -10.24 -20.80 -9.00
CA LEU A 94 -11.33 -20.72 -9.99
C LEU A 94 -10.93 -21.33 -11.34
N ALA A 95 -9.66 -21.22 -11.72
CA ALA A 95 -9.10 -21.83 -12.92
C ALA A 95 -8.90 -23.36 -12.81
N GLY A 96 -9.22 -23.96 -11.65
CA GLY A 96 -9.02 -25.38 -11.39
C GLY A 96 -7.56 -25.76 -11.19
N LEU A 97 -6.67 -24.78 -10.98
CA LEU A 97 -5.29 -25.04 -10.59
C LEU A 97 -5.27 -25.56 -9.16
N LYS A 98 -4.32 -26.46 -8.87
CA LYS A 98 -4.17 -27.01 -7.53
C LYS A 98 -3.74 -25.88 -6.58
N SER A 99 -4.60 -25.53 -5.63
CA SER A 99 -4.24 -24.60 -4.55
C SER A 99 -3.06 -25.17 -3.77
N GLN A 100 -1.96 -24.41 -3.74
CA GLN A 100 -0.76 -24.73 -2.99
C GLN A 100 -0.77 -23.96 -1.67
N ARG A 101 -0.41 -24.62 -0.56
CA ARG A 101 -0.10 -23.91 0.69
C ARG A 101 1.13 -23.02 0.50
N ALA A 102 1.27 -21.96 1.28
CA ALA A 102 2.43 -21.06 1.23
C ALA A 102 3.79 -21.79 1.18
N GLU A 103 4.03 -22.78 2.04
CA GLU A 103 5.29 -23.54 2.05
C GLU A 103 5.54 -24.32 0.74
N GLU A 104 4.49 -24.92 0.18
CA GLU A 104 4.59 -25.63 -1.11
C GLU A 104 4.86 -24.65 -2.25
N ARG A 105 4.19 -23.50 -2.24
CA ARG A 105 4.40 -22.42 -3.21
C ARG A 105 5.82 -21.87 -3.12
N PHE A 106 6.30 -21.58 -1.92
CA PHE A 106 7.67 -21.16 -1.67
C PHE A 106 8.68 -22.13 -2.29
N ASN A 107 8.53 -23.42 -1.98
CA ASN A 107 9.41 -24.48 -2.49
C ASN A 107 9.34 -24.63 -4.02
N THR A 108 8.16 -24.45 -4.61
CA THR A 108 7.96 -24.63 -6.05
C THR A 108 8.48 -23.44 -6.85
N TRP A 109 8.24 -22.21 -6.37
CA TRP A 109 8.42 -20.99 -7.19
C TRP A 109 9.63 -20.16 -6.81
N PHE A 110 10.09 -20.23 -5.55
CA PHE A 110 11.07 -19.27 -5.03
C PHE A 110 12.35 -19.94 -4.50
N ALA A 111 12.26 -21.14 -3.92
CA ALA A 111 13.40 -21.78 -3.25
C ALA A 111 14.63 -21.96 -4.15
N LYS A 112 14.44 -22.15 -5.46
CA LYS A 112 15.54 -22.30 -6.44
C LYS A 112 16.47 -21.09 -6.47
N ASP A 113 15.94 -19.90 -6.27
CA ASP A 113 16.71 -18.64 -6.34
C ASP A 113 17.34 -18.28 -4.98
N SER A 114 17.12 -19.11 -3.96
CA SER A 114 17.68 -18.96 -2.60
C SER A 114 17.44 -17.56 -2.01
N PRO A 115 16.18 -17.10 -1.93
CA PRO A 115 15.83 -15.77 -1.44
C PRO A 115 16.32 -15.57 -0.01
N GLU A 116 16.89 -14.41 0.28
CA GLU A 116 17.48 -14.07 1.57
C GLU A 116 16.48 -13.42 2.53
N TYR A 117 15.48 -12.72 1.98
CA TYR A 117 14.50 -11.94 2.75
C TYR A 117 13.09 -12.12 2.20
N PHE A 118 12.11 -12.11 3.10
CA PHE A 118 10.70 -11.93 2.77
C PHE A 118 10.24 -10.58 3.34
N ILE A 119 9.77 -9.69 2.47
CA ILE A 119 9.32 -8.35 2.82
C ILE A 119 7.80 -8.31 2.71
N VAL A 120 7.14 -7.80 3.73
CA VAL A 120 5.68 -7.55 3.72
C VAL A 120 5.48 -6.04 3.79
N GLU A 121 5.04 -5.43 2.69
CA GLU A 121 4.66 -4.01 2.62
C GLU A 121 3.13 -3.85 2.70
N ASP A 122 2.35 -4.78 2.14
CA ASP A 122 0.89 -4.78 2.34
C ASP A 122 0.51 -5.67 3.54
N LEU A 123 0.47 -5.06 4.72
CA LEU A 123 0.07 -5.74 5.95
C LEU A 123 -1.39 -6.21 5.92
N ARG A 124 -2.28 -5.54 5.18
CA ARG A 124 -3.70 -5.94 5.13
C ARG A 124 -3.86 -7.20 4.28
N GLU A 125 -3.09 -7.27 3.21
CA GLU A 125 -2.98 -8.47 2.40
C GLU A 125 -2.39 -9.63 3.22
N PHE A 126 -1.33 -9.37 3.98
CA PHE A 126 -0.74 -10.36 4.88
C PHE A 126 -1.76 -10.89 5.90
N GLU A 127 -2.61 -10.01 6.43
CA GLU A 127 -3.67 -10.40 7.37
C GLU A 127 -4.66 -11.42 6.79
N GLN A 128 -4.85 -11.41 5.47
CA GLN A 128 -5.78 -12.27 4.74
C GLN A 128 -5.17 -13.61 4.32
N GLN A 129 -3.85 -13.81 4.49
CA GLN A 129 -3.14 -15.03 4.11
C GLN A 129 -2.64 -15.80 5.36
N PRO A 130 -3.52 -16.52 6.07
CA PRO A 130 -3.17 -17.22 7.31
C PRO A 130 -2.12 -18.31 7.12
N ASP A 131 -2.09 -18.97 5.96
CA ASP A 131 -1.09 -19.98 5.63
C ASP A 131 0.30 -19.36 5.40
N LEU A 132 0.37 -18.16 4.79
CA LEU A 132 1.59 -17.38 4.66
C LEU A 132 2.12 -16.95 6.03
N LYS A 133 1.24 -16.51 6.95
CA LYS A 133 1.63 -16.18 8.32
C LYS A 133 2.22 -17.39 9.04
N GLU A 134 1.58 -18.54 8.94
CA GLU A 134 2.08 -19.78 9.53
C GLU A 134 3.46 -20.15 8.96
N PHE A 135 3.65 -20.04 7.65
CA PHE A 135 4.94 -20.27 7.01
C PHE A 135 6.02 -19.29 7.50
N LEU A 136 5.74 -17.99 7.50
CA LEU A 136 6.70 -16.95 7.89
C LEU A 136 7.02 -16.95 9.40
N SER A 137 6.12 -17.48 10.24
CA SER A 137 6.35 -17.59 11.70
C SER A 137 7.57 -18.41 12.08
N LYS A 138 8.07 -19.25 11.17
CA LYS A 138 9.26 -20.10 11.34
C LYS A 138 10.57 -19.34 11.19
N PHE A 139 10.54 -18.12 10.65
CA PHE A 139 11.71 -17.33 10.29
C PHE A 139 11.93 -16.15 11.23
N PRO A 140 13.19 -15.77 11.52
CA PRO A 140 13.48 -14.63 12.38
C PRO A 140 13.09 -13.31 11.70
N ILE A 141 12.53 -12.41 12.50
CA ILE A 141 12.15 -11.06 12.09
C ILE A 141 13.39 -10.16 12.14
N VAL A 142 13.70 -9.49 11.04
CA VAL A 142 14.76 -8.48 10.91
C VAL A 142 14.27 -7.12 11.40
N SER A 143 13.04 -6.76 11.02
CA SER A 143 12.41 -5.50 11.40
C SER A 143 10.89 -5.62 11.35
N GLN A 144 10.22 -4.96 12.29
CA GLN A 144 8.76 -4.87 12.39
C GLN A 144 8.37 -3.43 12.70
N LYS A 145 7.62 -2.81 11.79
CA LYS A 145 7.06 -1.46 11.92
C LYS A 145 5.59 -1.47 11.54
N ASN A 146 4.93 -0.32 11.73
CA ASN A 146 3.53 -0.15 11.37
C ASN A 146 3.26 -0.24 9.86
N ASP A 147 4.31 -0.06 9.04
CA ASP A 147 4.18 -0.04 7.57
C ASP A 147 4.73 -1.30 6.90
N TYR A 148 5.54 -2.11 7.59
CA TYR A 148 6.16 -3.29 6.98
C TYR A 148 6.66 -4.33 8.00
N LEU A 149 6.88 -5.55 7.52
CA LEU A 149 7.58 -6.64 8.21
C LEU A 149 8.69 -7.20 7.31
N ILE A 150 9.85 -7.55 7.89
CA ILE A 150 10.95 -8.19 7.16
C ILE A 150 11.35 -9.47 7.90
N PHE A 151 11.33 -10.59 7.19
CA PHE A 151 11.80 -11.88 7.67
C PHE A 151 13.11 -12.26 6.97
N LYS A 152 14.02 -12.92 7.69
CA LYS A 152 15.25 -13.49 7.12
C LYS A 152 15.00 -14.95 6.76
N LEU A 153 15.12 -15.29 5.47
CA LEU A 153 14.85 -16.64 4.96
C LEU A 153 16.09 -17.55 4.98
N ASN A 154 17.28 -16.97 4.86
CA ASN A 154 18.55 -17.69 4.88
C ASN A 154 19.31 -17.39 6.19
N GLY A 155 19.50 -18.40 7.05
CA GLY A 155 20.23 -18.26 8.32
C GLY A 155 19.83 -19.22 9.44
N GLY A 156 19.40 -20.45 9.11
CA GLY A 156 19.39 -21.58 10.05
C GLY A 156 20.67 -22.39 9.94
#